data_AF-A0A357WSB1-F1
#
_entry.id   AF-A0A357WSB1-F1
#
_cell.length_a   1.000
_cell.length_b   1.000
_cell.length_c   1.000
_cell.angle_alpha   90.00
_cell.angle_beta   90.00
_cell.angle_gamma   90.00
#
_symmetry.space_group_name_H-M   'P 1'
#
loop_
_entity.id
_entity.type
_entity.pdbx_description
1 polymer ?
#
loop_
_entity_poly.entity_id
_entity_poly.type
_entity_poly.pdbx_seq_one_letter_code
_entity_poly.pdbx_strand_id
1 'polypeptide(L)' 'CTEGTVLDESGYPLACEEGHGIGSKSVIAFAKKYGGELLYKIENGVFRVRLLV' A
#
# COMPACT_ATOMS: atom_id res chain seq x y z
N CYS A 1 -10.98 10.17 2.61
CA CYS A 1 -11.30 9.46 1.34
C CYS A 1 -12.80 9.15 1.33
N THR A 2 -13.57 9.73 0.41
CA THR A 2 -15.03 9.47 0.32
C THR A 2 -15.32 8.14 -0.40
N GLU A 3 -14.32 7.59 -1.11
CA GLU A 3 -14.38 6.32 -1.84
C GLU A 3 -13.34 5.33 -1.32
N GLY A 4 -13.66 4.60 -0.24
CA GLY A 4 -13.03 3.32 0.14
C GLY A 4 -11.51 3.15 -0.02
N THR A 5 -11.10 1.91 -0.31
CA THR A 5 -9.71 1.51 -0.58
C THR A 5 -9.35 1.76 -2.04
N VAL A 6 -8.29 2.54 -2.30
CA VAL A 6 -7.80 2.88 -3.65
C VAL A 6 -6.29 2.63 -3.76
N LEU A 7 -5.83 2.20 -4.94
CA LEU A 7 -4.40 2.08 -5.27
C LEU A 7 -4.00 3.15 -6.28
N ASP A 8 -2.77 3.63 -6.20
CA ASP A 8 -2.15 4.52 -7.19
C ASP A 8 -1.68 3.74 -8.44
N GLU A 9 -1.11 4.46 -9.42
CA GLU A 9 -0.59 3.89 -10.66
C GLU A 9 0.55 2.88 -10.43
N SER A 10 1.24 2.96 -9.29
CA SER A 10 2.29 2.02 -8.88
C SER A 10 1.74 0.83 -8.11
N GLY A 11 0.42 0.73 -7.93
CA GLY A 11 -0.24 -0.34 -7.19
C GLY A 11 -0.13 -0.21 -5.67
N TYR A 12 0.13 0.99 -5.12
CA TYR A 12 0.24 1.20 -3.68
C TYR A 12 -0.99 1.91 -3.09
N PRO A 13 -1.32 1.68 -1.80
CA PRO A 13 -2.43 2.38 -1.15
C PRO A 13 -2.31 3.89 -1.23
N LEU A 14 -3.32 4.53 -1.83
CA LEU A 14 -3.42 5.99 -1.92
C LEU A 14 -3.95 6.57 -0.60
N ALA A 15 -3.23 7.52 -0.02
CA ALA A 15 -3.70 8.29 1.14
C ALA A 15 -4.29 9.63 0.67
N CYS A 16 -5.54 9.91 1.05
CA CYS A 16 -6.23 11.13 0.59
C CYS A 16 -6.05 12.35 1.51
N GLU A 17 -5.45 12.17 2.69
CA GLU A 17 -5.31 13.20 3.71
C GLU A 17 -3.86 13.27 4.17
N GLU A 18 -3.43 14.49 4.49
CA GLU A 18 -2.10 14.72 5.03
C GLU A 18 -1.93 13.99 6.37
N GLY A 19 -0.75 13.41 6.60
CA GLY A 19 -0.49 12.58 7.79
C GLY A 19 -1.00 11.13 7.70
N HIS A 20 -1.81 10.77 6.70
CA HIS A 20 -2.27 9.39 6.49
C HIS A 20 -1.32 8.58 5.57
N GLY A 21 -1.41 7.25 5.66
CA GLY A 21 -0.64 6.32 4.82
C GLY A 21 0.81 6.08 5.26
N ILE A 22 1.23 6.61 6.43
CA ILE A 22 2.59 6.39 6.96
C ILE A 22 2.90 4.90 7.09
N GLY A 23 1.95 4.09 7.60
CA GLY A 23 2.12 2.64 7.71
C GLY A 23 2.42 1.97 6.35
N SER A 24 1.62 2.25 5.32
CA SER A 24 1.86 1.73 3.96
C SER A 24 3.22 2.18 3.42
N LYS A 25 3.58 3.45 3.59
CA LYS A 25 4.90 3.99 3.18
C LYS A 25 6.05 3.29 3.88
N SER A 26 5.93 2.98 5.18
CA SER A 26 6.94 2.25 5.95
C SER A 26 7.14 0.83 5.43
N VAL A 27 6.06 0.09 5.13
CA VAL A 27 6.15 -1.26 4.58
C VAL A 27 6.78 -1.26 3.18
N ILE A 28 6.42 -0.29 2.34
CA ILE A 28 7.02 -0.08 1.01
C ILE A 28 8.52 0.21 1.12
N ALA A 29 8.91 1.11 2.03
CA ALA A 29 10.31 1.43 2.26
C ALA A 29 11.10 0.21 2.77
N PHE A 30 10.50 -0.59 3.65
CA PHE A 30 11.09 -1.84 4.13
C PHE A 30 11.36 -2.81 2.97
N ALA A 31 10.35 -3.13 2.16
CA ALA A 31 10.51 -4.04 1.03
C ALA A 31 11.61 -3.57 0.07
N LYS A 32 11.58 -2.30 -0.34
CA LYS A 32 12.61 -1.69 -1.20
C LYS A 32 14.01 -1.79 -0.61
N LYS A 33 14.16 -1.55 0.70
CA LYS A 33 15.47 -1.58 1.38
C LYS A 33 16.10 -2.97 1.35
N TYR A 34 15.30 -4.02 1.44
CA TYR A 34 15.77 -5.40 1.51
C TYR A 34 15.62 -6.17 0.19
N GLY A 35 15.32 -5.47 -0.91
CA GLY A 35 15.16 -6.09 -2.23
C GLY A 35 13.89 -6.94 -2.38
N GLY A 36 12.93 -6.80 -1.47
CA GLY A 36 11.64 -7.47 -1.54
C GLY A 36 10.64 -6.75 -2.43
N GLU A 37 9.64 -7.48 -2.90
CA GLU A 37 8.54 -6.95 -3.70
C GLU A 37 7.22 -6.96 -2.93
N LEU A 38 6.37 -5.97 -3.20
CA LEU A 38 5.04 -5.88 -2.63
C LEU A 38 3.98 -5.92 -3.72
N LEU A 39 2.96 -6.74 -3.50
CA LEU A 39 1.76 -6.77 -4.32
C LEU A 39 0.56 -6.43 -3.44
N TYR A 40 -0.12 -5.32 -3.75
CA TYR A 40 -1.41 -5.00 -3.13
C TYR A 40 -2.56 -5.38 -4.06
N LYS A 41 -3.64 -5.88 -3.45
CA LYS A 41 -4.94 -6.05 -4.08
C LYS A 41 -6.02 -5.55 -3.13
N ILE A 42 -7.13 -5.11 -3.68
CA ILE A 42 -8.31 -4.75 -2.89
C ILE A 42 -9.30 -5.91 -3.01
N GLU A 43 -9.69 -6.48 -1.88
CA GLU A 43 -10.73 -7.50 -1.80
C GLU A 43 -11.71 -7.12 -0.70
N ASN A 44 -13.01 -7.03 -1.03
CA ASN A 44 -14.07 -6.66 -0.10
C ASN A 44 -13.81 -5.37 0.69
N GLY A 45 -13.21 -4.36 0.05
CA GLY A 45 -12.88 -3.08 0.69
C GLY A 45 -11.70 -3.15 1.67
N VAL A 46 -10.88 -4.20 1.60
CA VAL A 46 -9.67 -4.37 2.42
C VAL A 46 -8.45 -4.55 1.53
N PHE A 47 -7.35 -3.90 1.89
CA PHE A 47 -6.06 -4.16 1.27
C PHE A 47 -5.53 -5.53 1.67
N ARG A 48 -5.37 -6.41 0.69
CA ARG A 48 -4.56 -7.62 0.81
C ARG A 48 -3.17 -7.34 0.28
N VAL A 49 -2.17 -7.59 1.12
CA VAL A 49 -0.76 -7.38 0.79
C VAL A 49 -0.04 -8.73 0.74
N ARG A 50 0.79 -8.92 -0.29
CA ARG A 50 1.75 -10.02 -0.38
C ARG A 50 3.15 -9.42 -0.45
N LEU A 51 4.01 -9.86 0.47
CA LEU A 51 5.44 -9.56 0.46
C LEU A 51 6.18 -10.78 -0.09
N LEU A 52 7.04 -10.56 -1.07
CA LEU A 52 8.00 -11.55 -1.57
C LEU A 52 9.39 -11.16 -1.06
N VAL A 53 10.08 -12.12 -0.45
CA VAL A 53 11.44 -11.99 0.12
C VAL A 53 12.36 -13.06 -0.42
#